data_AF-A0A448PEG8-F1
#
_entry.id   AF-A0A448PEG8-F1
#
_cell.length_a   1.000
_cell.length_b   1.000
_cell.length_c   1.000
_cell.angle_alpha   90.00
_cell.angle_beta   90.00
_cell.angle_gamma   90.00
#
_symmetry.space_group_name_H-M   'P 1'
#
loop_
_entity.id
_entity.type
_entity.pdbx_description
1 polymer ?
#
loop_
_entity_poly.entity_id
_entity_poly.type
_entity_poly.pdbx_seq_one_letter_code
_entity_poly.pdbx_strand_id
1 'polypeptide(L)'
;MTATSSRESTAPAYAPIRRGYYDYFAVFFVAFLLLSNIGATKLIQIGPLTFDGGAVLFPLTYVIGDVLSEVYGFRAAKRAILMGFVVSVVASVTFWLIIALPAHPDYTSQAAFEEVLGVVWRFVAASLAGYLVGQLLNAKVLTSIKERWGERHLWARLVGSTVVGEAADTAIFCVVAWTGVMGWGVIANLAVVGFAYKVAVEILLLPVTYAVINWVKRREPDYHAALPQPAGEPQTANQPTK
;
A
#
# COMPACT_ATOMS: atom_id res chain seq x y z
N MET A 1 61.03 -22.52 -6.49
CA MET A 1 60.12 -21.57 -7.17
C MET A 1 58.95 -22.38 -7.71
N THR A 2 57.82 -22.37 -7.01
CA THR A 2 56.60 -23.05 -7.49
C THR A 2 55.49 -22.01 -7.44
N ALA A 3 55.22 -21.40 -8.59
CA ALA A 3 54.18 -20.39 -8.73
C ALA A 3 52.82 -21.09 -8.76
N THR A 4 52.03 -20.88 -7.71
CA THR A 4 50.62 -21.30 -7.66
C THR A 4 49.83 -20.36 -8.57
N SER A 5 49.60 -20.79 -9.81
CA SER A 5 48.69 -20.12 -10.75
C SER A 5 47.27 -20.17 -10.20
N SER A 6 46.80 -19.06 -9.63
CA SER A 6 45.39 -18.85 -9.28
C SER A 6 44.55 -18.88 -10.56
N ARG A 7 43.77 -19.94 -10.76
CA ARG A 7 42.75 -19.96 -11.81
C ARG A 7 41.70 -18.89 -11.47
N GLU A 8 41.64 -17.82 -12.25
CA GLU A 8 40.52 -16.88 -12.20
C GLU A 8 39.23 -17.64 -12.48
N SER A 9 38.32 -17.62 -11.52
CA SER A 9 37.00 -18.22 -11.65
C SER A 9 36.18 -17.40 -12.65
N THR A 10 36.03 -17.90 -13.87
CA THR A 10 35.17 -17.36 -14.93
C THR A 10 33.67 -17.61 -14.70
N ALA A 11 33.27 -18.01 -13.49
CA ALA A 11 31.86 -18.21 -13.16
C ALA A 11 31.12 -16.86 -13.08
N PRO A 12 29.94 -16.72 -13.70
CA PRO A 12 29.14 -15.50 -13.62
C PRO A 12 28.74 -15.22 -12.16
N ALA A 13 29.00 -14.00 -11.71
CA ALA A 13 28.61 -13.55 -10.37
C ALA A 13 27.18 -13.00 -10.38
N TYR A 14 26.35 -13.46 -9.46
CA TYR A 14 24.98 -12.97 -9.26
C TYR A 14 24.87 -12.30 -7.88
N ALA A 15 24.07 -11.24 -7.80
CA ALA A 15 23.74 -10.63 -6.51
C ALA A 15 22.87 -11.59 -5.69
N PRO A 16 23.19 -11.83 -4.40
CA PRO A 16 22.37 -12.69 -3.56
C PRO A 16 21.04 -12.02 -3.22
N ILE A 17 19.94 -12.76 -3.32
CA ILE A 17 18.62 -12.32 -2.84
C ILE A 17 18.61 -12.47 -1.31
N ARG A 18 18.33 -11.38 -0.58
CA ARG A 18 18.16 -11.44 0.87
C ARG A 18 16.98 -12.38 1.19
N ARG A 19 17.20 -13.33 2.11
CA ARG A 19 16.15 -14.24 2.56
C ARG A 19 15.14 -13.46 3.40
N GLY A 20 13.95 -13.21 2.88
CA GLY A 20 12.89 -12.51 3.59
C GLY A 20 11.61 -12.43 2.78
N TYR A 21 10.52 -11.99 3.41
CA TYR A 21 9.22 -11.87 2.76
C TYR A 21 8.90 -10.46 2.24
N TYR A 22 9.77 -9.48 2.50
CA TYR A 22 9.53 -8.07 2.16
C TYR A 22 9.17 -7.87 0.69
N ASP A 23 9.96 -8.45 -0.22
CA ASP A 23 9.77 -8.24 -1.67
C ASP A 23 8.40 -8.76 -2.13
N TYR A 24 7.93 -9.88 -1.57
CA TYR A 24 6.60 -10.40 -1.88
C TYR A 24 5.51 -9.43 -1.41
N PHE A 25 5.57 -8.99 -0.15
CA PHE A 25 4.58 -8.03 0.38
C PHE A 25 4.60 -6.72 -0.39
N ALA A 26 5.78 -6.19 -0.73
CA ALA A 26 5.91 -4.97 -1.51
C ALA A 26 5.34 -5.13 -2.94
N VAL A 27 5.64 -6.24 -3.62
CA VAL A 27 5.11 -6.51 -4.98
C VAL A 27 3.59 -6.66 -4.96
N PHE A 28 3.03 -7.45 -4.03
CA PHE A 28 1.58 -7.60 -3.92
C PHE A 28 0.89 -6.30 -3.53
N PHE A 29 1.48 -5.51 -2.63
CA PHE A 29 0.96 -4.19 -2.29
C PHE A 29 0.85 -3.28 -3.51
N VAL A 30 1.94 -3.18 -4.29
CA VAL A 30 2.01 -2.35 -5.51
C VAL A 30 1.00 -2.83 -6.55
N ALA A 31 0.93 -4.15 -6.78
CA ALA A 31 0.00 -4.73 -7.74
C ALA A 31 -1.47 -4.50 -7.33
N PHE A 32 -1.82 -4.72 -6.07
CA PHE A 32 -3.17 -4.51 -5.59
C PHE A 32 -3.55 -3.03 -5.58
N LEU A 33 -2.65 -2.11 -5.24
CA LEU A 33 -2.90 -0.68 -5.34
C LEU A 33 -3.21 -0.26 -6.79
N LEU A 34 -2.44 -0.76 -7.77
CA LEU A 34 -2.69 -0.51 -9.18
C LEU A 34 -4.05 -1.07 -9.62
N LEU A 35 -4.34 -2.32 -9.28
CA LEU A 35 -5.62 -2.96 -9.58
C LEU A 35 -6.80 -2.25 -8.92
N SER A 36 -6.63 -1.73 -7.70
CA SER A 36 -7.64 -0.92 -7.02
C SER A 36 -7.91 0.38 -7.78
N ASN A 37 -6.87 1.11 -8.22
CA ASN A 37 -7.04 2.35 -8.98
C ASN A 37 -7.77 2.12 -10.32
N ILE A 38 -7.46 1.01 -11.01
CA ILE A 38 -8.17 0.64 -12.24
C ILE A 38 -9.60 0.16 -11.93
N GLY A 39 -9.78 -0.67 -10.90
CA GLY A 39 -11.10 -1.17 -10.49
C GLY A 39 -12.04 -0.06 -10.01
N ALA A 40 -11.51 1.01 -9.42
CA ALA A 40 -12.29 2.16 -8.94
C ALA A 40 -13.03 2.90 -10.06
N THR A 41 -12.60 2.73 -11.32
CA THR A 41 -13.31 3.27 -12.51
C THR A 41 -14.73 2.73 -12.64
N LYS A 42 -15.01 1.55 -12.07
CA LYS A 42 -16.32 0.93 -12.06
C LYS A 42 -16.96 1.04 -10.69
N LEU A 43 -18.14 1.65 -10.63
CA LEU A 43 -18.98 1.61 -9.43
C LEU A 43 -19.70 0.27 -9.29
N ILE A 44 -19.84 -0.18 -8.05
CA ILE A 44 -20.55 -1.38 -7.65
C ILE A 44 -21.69 -0.96 -6.74
N GLN A 45 -22.89 -1.45 -7.04
CA GLN A 45 -24.08 -1.19 -6.22
C GLN A 45 -24.52 -2.48 -5.53
N ILE A 46 -24.62 -2.42 -4.19
CA ILE A 46 -25.14 -3.52 -3.36
C ILE A 46 -26.29 -2.94 -2.53
N GLY A 47 -27.52 -3.17 -2.99
CA GLY A 47 -28.71 -2.55 -2.39
C GLY A 47 -28.63 -1.02 -2.46
N PRO A 48 -28.82 -0.29 -1.33
CA PRO A 48 -28.75 1.17 -1.30
C PRO A 48 -27.31 1.72 -1.24
N LEU A 49 -26.30 0.84 -1.12
CA LEU A 49 -24.91 1.23 -0.94
C LEU A 49 -24.16 1.21 -2.27
N THR A 50 -23.45 2.30 -2.56
CA THR A 50 -22.58 2.41 -3.74
C THR A 50 -21.13 2.38 -3.28
N PHE A 51 -20.33 1.56 -3.95
CA PHE A 51 -18.89 1.41 -3.71
C PHE A 51 -18.14 1.66 -5.00
N ASP A 52 -16.91 2.13 -4.93
CA ASP A 52 -15.98 2.02 -6.05
C ASP A 52 -15.43 0.59 -6.11
N GLY A 53 -15.08 0.10 -7.30
CA GLY A 53 -14.54 -1.24 -7.46
C GLY A 53 -13.17 -1.45 -6.81
N GLY A 54 -12.46 -0.37 -6.47
CA GLY A 54 -11.20 -0.43 -5.73
C GLY A 54 -11.38 -0.93 -4.30
N ALA A 55 -12.59 -0.77 -3.74
CA ALA A 55 -12.96 -1.27 -2.42
C ALA A 55 -12.76 -2.79 -2.27
N VAL A 56 -12.82 -3.57 -3.36
CA VAL A 56 -12.67 -5.04 -3.31
C VAL A 56 -11.28 -5.47 -2.83
N LEU A 57 -10.24 -4.78 -3.28
CA LEU A 57 -8.84 -5.10 -2.93
C LEU A 57 -8.33 -4.31 -1.72
N PHE A 58 -9.08 -3.29 -1.29
CA PHE A 58 -8.73 -2.47 -0.13
C PHE A 58 -8.42 -3.29 1.14
N PRO A 59 -9.24 -4.31 1.54
CA PRO A 59 -8.95 -5.14 2.69
C PRO A 59 -7.58 -5.83 2.61
N LEU A 60 -7.21 -6.34 1.43
CA LEU A 60 -5.93 -7.02 1.21
C LEU A 60 -4.75 -6.03 1.27
N THR A 61 -4.89 -4.87 0.64
CA THR A 61 -3.86 -3.82 0.72
C THR A 61 -3.63 -3.33 2.14
N TYR A 62 -4.68 -3.29 2.96
CA TYR A 62 -4.58 -2.87 4.36
C TYR A 62 -3.78 -3.87 5.19
N VAL A 63 -4.14 -5.16 5.12
CA VAL A 63 -3.40 -6.24 5.82
C VAL A 63 -1.92 -6.25 5.43
N ILE A 64 -1.63 -6.10 4.12
CA ILE A 64 -0.24 -6.05 3.64
C ILE A 64 0.47 -4.78 4.13
N GLY A 65 -0.21 -3.63 4.11
CA GLY A 65 0.32 -2.36 4.63
C GLY A 65 0.67 -2.43 6.12
N ASP A 66 -0.17 -3.07 6.91
CA ASP A 66 0.06 -3.29 8.34
C ASP A 66 1.27 -4.19 8.57
N VAL A 67 1.37 -5.30 7.82
CA VAL A 67 2.56 -6.17 7.85
C VAL A 67 3.83 -5.41 7.48
N LEU A 68 3.78 -4.62 6.41
CA LEU A 68 4.92 -3.81 5.95
C LEU A 68 5.38 -2.83 7.03
N SER A 69 4.44 -2.16 7.69
CA SER A 69 4.72 -1.15 8.70
C SER A 69 5.20 -1.76 10.03
N GLU A 70 4.60 -2.87 10.45
CA GLU A 70 4.83 -3.48 11.76
C GLU A 70 6.04 -4.44 11.78
N VAL A 71 6.33 -5.12 10.67
CA VAL A 71 7.46 -6.07 10.59
C VAL A 71 8.73 -5.39 10.08
N TYR A 72 8.61 -4.59 9.02
CA TYR A 72 9.77 -3.99 8.34
C TYR A 72 9.96 -2.50 8.67
N GLY A 73 9.00 -1.90 9.38
CA GLY A 73 9.08 -0.53 9.86
C GLY A 73 8.66 0.53 8.84
N PHE A 74 8.51 1.76 9.33
CA PHE A 74 8.00 2.90 8.56
C PHE A 74 8.76 3.16 7.24
N ARG A 75 10.09 3.03 7.23
CA ARG A 75 10.89 3.28 6.01
C ARG A 75 10.56 2.28 4.90
N ALA A 76 10.38 1.01 5.25
CA ALA A 76 10.09 -0.06 4.31
C ALA A 76 8.66 0.04 3.76
N ALA A 77 7.69 0.34 4.63
CA ALA A 77 6.30 0.61 4.24
C ALA A 77 6.19 1.84 3.32
N LYS A 78 6.81 2.97 3.71
CA LYS A 78 6.86 4.19 2.88
C LYS A 78 7.43 3.93 1.50
N ARG A 79 8.48 3.09 1.40
CA ARG A 79 9.07 2.71 0.11
C ARG A 79 8.07 1.93 -0.76
N ALA A 80 7.37 0.95 -0.20
CA ALA A 80 6.36 0.18 -0.95
C ALA A 80 5.21 1.08 -1.44
N ILE A 81 4.73 1.98 -0.58
CA ILE A 81 3.68 2.95 -0.92
C ILE A 81 4.13 3.87 -2.06
N LEU A 82 5.32 4.46 -1.94
CA LEU A 82 5.86 5.35 -2.98
C LEU A 82 6.02 4.61 -4.31
N MET A 83 6.54 3.38 -4.29
CA MET A 83 6.65 2.55 -5.49
C MET A 83 5.28 2.24 -6.10
N GLY A 84 4.26 1.99 -5.27
CA GLY A 84 2.89 1.78 -5.72
C GLY A 84 2.34 3.00 -6.48
N PHE A 85 2.57 4.19 -5.94
CA PHE A 85 2.17 5.44 -6.62
C PHE A 85 2.97 5.70 -7.90
N VAL A 86 4.29 5.47 -7.89
CA VAL A 86 5.13 5.61 -9.09
C VAL A 86 4.63 4.68 -10.20
N VAL A 87 4.39 3.41 -9.88
CA VAL A 87 3.84 2.44 -10.85
C VAL A 87 2.46 2.86 -11.34
N SER A 88 1.61 3.39 -10.48
CA SER A 88 0.27 3.89 -10.86
C SER A 88 0.34 5.08 -11.81
N VAL A 89 1.30 6.00 -11.60
CA VAL A 89 1.56 7.12 -12.54
C VAL A 89 2.09 6.60 -13.87
N VAL A 90 3.04 5.66 -13.85
CA VAL A 90 3.57 5.02 -15.07
C VAL A 90 2.44 4.35 -15.85
N ALA A 91 1.57 3.61 -15.17
CA ALA A 91 0.40 2.98 -15.80
C ALA A 91 -0.53 4.01 -16.42
N SER A 92 -0.81 5.11 -15.73
CA SER A 92 -1.65 6.21 -16.24
C SER A 92 -1.07 6.83 -17.51
N VAL A 93 0.22 7.12 -17.54
CA VAL A 93 0.92 7.64 -18.73
C VAL A 93 0.89 6.60 -19.85
N THR A 94 1.09 5.32 -19.52
CA THR A 94 1.09 4.23 -20.49
C THR A 94 -0.27 4.10 -21.16
N PHE A 95 -1.37 4.08 -20.39
CA PHE A 95 -2.72 4.01 -20.95
C PHE A 95 -3.06 5.24 -21.80
N TRP A 96 -2.67 6.44 -21.34
CA TRP A 96 -2.83 7.66 -22.14
C TRP A 96 -2.11 7.58 -23.49
N LEU A 97 -0.86 7.10 -23.51
CA LEU A 97 -0.11 6.90 -24.75
C LEU A 97 -0.76 5.85 -25.67
N ILE A 98 -1.20 4.72 -25.12
CA ILE A 98 -1.85 3.66 -25.90
C ILE A 98 -3.15 4.17 -26.53
N ILE A 99 -3.96 4.94 -25.80
CA ILE A 99 -5.21 5.52 -26.30
C ILE A 99 -4.94 6.54 -27.43
N ALA A 100 -3.87 7.33 -27.30
CA ALA A 100 -3.53 8.37 -28.27
C ALA A 100 -2.97 7.82 -29.60
N LEU A 101 -2.47 6.59 -29.62
CA LEU A 101 -1.96 5.94 -30.82
C LEU A 101 -3.11 5.44 -31.72
N PRO A 102 -2.93 5.42 -33.04
CA PRO A 102 -3.96 4.95 -33.95
C PRO A 102 -4.25 3.45 -33.72
N ALA A 103 -5.51 3.13 -33.51
CA ALA A 103 -5.97 1.76 -33.42
C ALA A 103 -5.73 1.01 -34.74
N HIS A 104 -5.38 -0.27 -34.66
CA HIS A 104 -5.36 -1.15 -35.83
C HIS A 104 -6.78 -1.25 -36.43
N PRO A 105 -6.95 -1.36 -37.76
CA PRO A 105 -8.28 -1.47 -38.38
C PRO A 105 -9.18 -2.58 -37.81
N ASP A 106 -8.58 -3.68 -37.37
CA ASP A 106 -9.31 -4.82 -36.77
C ASP A 106 -9.63 -4.63 -35.28
N TYR A 107 -9.13 -3.58 -34.63
CA TYR A 107 -9.39 -3.31 -33.22
C TYR A 107 -10.71 -2.55 -33.05
N THR A 108 -11.74 -3.26 -32.60
CA THR A 108 -13.12 -2.72 -32.52
C THR A 108 -13.48 -2.12 -31.16
N SER A 109 -12.62 -2.25 -30.14
CA SER A 109 -12.93 -1.88 -28.76
C SER A 109 -12.31 -0.55 -28.31
N GLN A 110 -11.93 0.34 -29.25
CA GLN A 110 -11.27 1.61 -28.93
C GLN A 110 -12.06 2.48 -27.96
N ALA A 111 -13.36 2.67 -28.20
CA ALA A 111 -14.21 3.49 -27.32
C ALA A 111 -14.28 2.91 -25.91
N ALA A 112 -14.48 1.60 -25.77
CA ALA A 112 -14.54 0.93 -24.47
C ALA A 112 -13.18 1.00 -23.72
N PHE A 113 -12.07 0.90 -24.45
CA PHE A 113 -10.73 1.02 -23.87
C PHE A 113 -10.48 2.43 -23.34
N GLU A 114 -10.88 3.46 -24.09
CA GLU A 114 -10.78 4.86 -23.66
C GLU A 114 -11.70 5.17 -22.47
N GLU A 115 -12.93 4.67 -22.46
CA GLU A 115 -13.87 4.86 -21.35
C GLU A 115 -13.36 4.26 -20.03
N VAL A 116 -12.77 3.06 -20.08
CA VAL A 116 -12.29 2.37 -18.88
C VAL A 116 -10.93 2.88 -18.43
N LEU A 117 -9.96 2.99 -19.36
CA LEU A 117 -8.57 3.28 -19.02
C LEU A 117 -8.20 4.76 -19.13
N GLY A 118 -8.93 5.54 -19.92
CA GLY A 118 -8.67 6.98 -20.13
C GLY A 118 -8.92 7.83 -18.89
N VAL A 119 -9.66 7.31 -17.90
CA VAL A 119 -9.91 7.98 -16.62
C VAL A 119 -8.99 7.52 -15.49
N VAL A 120 -8.14 6.51 -15.69
CA VAL A 120 -7.29 5.92 -14.62
C VAL A 120 -6.38 6.97 -13.97
N TRP A 121 -5.81 7.89 -14.76
CA TRP A 121 -4.96 8.98 -14.24
C TRP A 121 -5.66 9.80 -13.16
N ARG A 122 -6.98 9.95 -13.27
CA ARG A 122 -7.80 10.73 -12.35
C ARG A 122 -7.94 10.03 -11.00
N PHE A 123 -8.15 8.71 -11.00
CA PHE A 123 -8.17 7.90 -9.77
C PHE A 123 -6.79 7.85 -9.12
N VAL A 124 -5.72 7.78 -9.91
CA VAL A 124 -4.35 7.87 -9.39
C VAL A 124 -4.09 9.23 -8.75
N ALA A 125 -4.52 10.33 -9.39
CA ALA A 125 -4.41 11.67 -8.82
C ALA A 125 -5.24 11.83 -7.53
N ALA A 126 -6.45 11.27 -7.51
CA ALA A 126 -7.30 11.24 -6.33
C ALA A 126 -6.63 10.47 -5.17
N SER A 127 -6.09 9.28 -5.43
CA SER A 127 -5.37 8.46 -4.45
C SER A 127 -4.13 9.16 -3.91
N LEU A 128 -3.37 9.83 -4.78
CA LEU A 128 -2.20 10.61 -4.36
C LEU A 128 -2.58 11.80 -3.46
N ALA A 129 -3.57 12.58 -3.87
CA ALA A 129 -4.03 13.76 -3.13
C ALA A 129 -4.66 13.37 -1.78
N GLY A 130 -5.55 12.37 -1.79
CA GLY A 130 -6.17 11.81 -0.59
C GLY A 130 -5.11 11.29 0.37
N TYR A 131 -4.21 10.44 -0.10
CA TYR A 131 -3.16 9.85 0.74
C TYR A 131 -2.27 10.93 1.36
N LEU A 132 -1.82 11.91 0.56
CA LEU A 132 -0.96 12.98 1.06
C LEU A 132 -1.64 13.78 2.18
N VAL A 133 -2.87 14.26 1.93
CA VAL A 133 -3.58 15.08 2.92
C VAL A 133 -4.01 14.26 4.12
N GLY A 134 -4.49 13.03 3.92
CA GLY A 134 -4.86 12.10 4.98
C GLY A 134 -3.69 11.79 5.91
N GLN A 135 -2.50 11.51 5.36
CA GLN A 135 -1.29 11.28 6.16
C GLN A 135 -0.85 12.53 6.93
N LEU A 136 -0.90 13.71 6.31
CA LEU A 136 -0.55 14.97 7.00
C LEU A 136 -1.52 15.29 8.14
N LEU A 137 -2.82 15.09 7.94
CA LEU A 137 -3.83 15.31 8.98
C LEU A 137 -3.74 14.27 10.09
N ASN A 138 -3.53 13.00 9.75
CA ASN A 138 -3.28 11.95 10.74
C ASN A 138 -2.09 12.35 11.64
N ALA A 139 -0.94 12.64 11.05
CA ALA A 139 0.26 13.04 11.80
C ALA A 139 0.00 14.28 12.68
N LYS A 140 -0.66 15.31 12.15
CA LYS A 140 -1.01 16.53 12.89
C LYS A 140 -1.93 16.25 14.08
N VAL A 141 -2.98 15.45 13.90
CA VAL A 141 -3.91 15.10 14.98
C VAL A 141 -3.19 14.26 16.04
N LEU A 142 -2.37 13.30 15.63
CA LEU A 142 -1.57 12.47 16.53
C LEU A 142 -0.66 13.32 17.43
N THR A 143 0.04 14.31 16.86
CA THR A 143 0.93 15.21 17.61
C THR A 143 0.14 16.17 18.50
N SER A 144 -0.93 16.78 17.99
CA SER A 144 -1.76 17.70 18.79
C SER A 144 -2.42 17.03 20.00
N ILE A 145 -2.87 15.78 19.87
CA ILE A 145 -3.40 15.03 21.02
C ILE A 145 -2.26 14.69 22.01
N LYS A 146 -1.07 14.32 21.52
CA LYS A 146 0.09 14.07 22.40
C LYS A 146 0.49 15.31 23.18
N GLU A 147 0.54 16.47 22.54
CA GLU A 147 0.87 17.76 23.17
C GLU A 147 -0.14 18.13 24.26
N ARG A 148 -1.43 17.83 24.03
CA ARG A 148 -2.48 18.16 25.00
C ARG A 148 -2.53 17.17 26.17
N TRP A 149 -2.45 15.87 25.91
CA TRP A 149 -2.80 14.82 26.88
C TRP A 149 -1.61 13.97 27.32
N GLY A 150 -0.40 14.29 26.85
CA GLY A 150 0.82 13.54 27.13
C GLY A 150 0.75 12.10 26.61
N GLU A 151 1.44 11.18 27.29
CA GLU A 151 1.51 9.78 26.88
C GLU A 151 0.35 8.92 27.41
N ARG A 152 -0.51 9.48 28.28
CA ARG A 152 -1.53 8.75 29.03
C ARG A 152 -2.65 8.12 28.18
N HIS A 153 -2.88 8.62 26.95
CA HIS A 153 -4.03 8.21 26.12
C HIS A 153 -3.60 7.83 24.70
N LEU A 154 -2.75 6.81 24.58
CA LEU A 154 -2.25 6.32 23.29
C LEU A 154 -3.38 5.85 22.36
N TRP A 155 -4.41 5.18 22.88
CA TRP A 155 -5.54 4.72 22.07
C TRP A 155 -6.30 5.88 21.42
N ALA A 156 -6.54 6.96 22.16
CA ALA A 156 -7.25 8.15 21.67
C ALA A 156 -6.44 8.86 20.57
N ARG A 157 -5.12 8.84 20.70
CA ARG A 157 -4.20 9.34 19.68
C ARG A 157 -4.30 8.50 18.41
N LEU A 158 -4.15 7.19 18.52
CA LEU A 158 -4.14 6.28 17.37
C LEU A 158 -5.50 6.30 16.66
N VAL A 159 -6.60 5.97 17.35
CA VAL A 159 -7.93 5.91 16.75
C VAL A 159 -8.38 7.29 16.24
N GLY A 160 -8.19 8.35 17.03
CA GLY A 160 -8.59 9.70 16.63
C GLY A 160 -7.84 10.20 15.40
N SER A 161 -6.53 9.96 15.33
CA SER A 161 -5.71 10.34 14.18
C SER A 161 -6.03 9.55 12.92
N THR A 162 -6.29 8.23 13.05
CA THR A 162 -6.69 7.37 11.93
C THR A 162 -8.05 7.78 11.39
N VAL A 163 -9.05 7.99 12.25
CA VAL A 163 -10.39 8.41 11.84
C VAL A 163 -10.34 9.73 11.06
N VAL A 164 -9.59 10.73 11.54
CA VAL A 164 -9.49 12.02 10.86
C VAL A 164 -8.71 11.90 9.55
N GLY A 165 -7.60 11.16 9.56
CA GLY A 165 -6.79 10.92 8.36
C GLY A 165 -7.57 10.21 7.27
N GLU A 166 -8.29 9.15 7.62
CA GLU A 166 -9.05 8.32 6.69
C GLU A 166 -10.31 9.02 6.15
N ALA A 167 -10.97 9.82 7.00
CA ALA A 167 -12.07 10.66 6.57
C ALA A 167 -11.61 11.70 5.54
N ALA A 168 -10.44 12.32 5.75
CA ALA A 168 -9.88 13.28 4.80
C ALA A 168 -9.41 12.61 3.52
N ASP A 169 -8.71 11.47 3.61
CA ASP A 169 -8.29 10.67 2.45
C ASP A 169 -9.49 10.32 1.58
N THR A 170 -10.51 9.70 2.19
CA THR A 170 -11.69 9.24 1.47
C THR A 170 -12.50 10.39 0.89
N ALA A 171 -12.69 11.49 1.64
CA ALA A 171 -13.41 12.65 1.12
C ALA A 171 -12.69 13.28 -0.08
N ILE A 172 -11.38 13.49 0.01
CA ILE A 172 -10.59 14.07 -1.09
C ILE A 172 -10.57 13.12 -2.28
N PHE A 173 -10.38 11.82 -2.04
CA PHE A 173 -10.44 10.82 -3.09
C PHE A 173 -11.77 10.89 -3.84
N CYS A 174 -12.91 10.81 -3.13
CA CYS A 174 -14.23 10.84 -3.77
C CYS A 174 -14.48 12.15 -4.54
N VAL A 175 -14.09 13.29 -3.98
CA VAL A 175 -14.24 14.59 -4.65
C VAL A 175 -13.39 14.63 -5.91
N VAL A 176 -12.08 14.33 -5.82
CA VAL A 176 -11.16 14.42 -6.97
C VAL A 176 -11.51 13.39 -8.03
N ALA A 177 -11.88 12.16 -7.65
CA ALA A 177 -12.21 11.08 -8.58
C ALA A 177 -13.52 11.33 -9.35
N TRP A 178 -14.53 11.96 -8.74
CA TRP A 178 -15.89 11.96 -9.29
C TRP A 178 -16.50 13.34 -9.60
N THR A 179 -15.91 14.45 -9.17
CA THR A 179 -16.40 15.81 -9.50
C THR A 179 -16.56 16.04 -11.00
N GLY A 180 -17.70 16.57 -11.45
CA GLY A 180 -17.96 16.80 -12.88
C GLY A 180 -18.25 15.53 -13.69
N VAL A 181 -18.28 14.35 -13.05
CA VAL A 181 -18.74 13.08 -13.64
C VAL A 181 -20.00 12.60 -12.94
N MET A 182 -20.04 12.66 -11.61
CA MET A 182 -21.19 12.27 -10.79
C MET A 182 -21.80 13.45 -10.06
N GLY A 183 -23.09 13.33 -9.71
CA GLY A 183 -23.78 14.32 -8.88
C GLY A 183 -23.27 14.31 -7.43
N TRP A 184 -23.31 15.47 -6.77
CA TRP A 184 -22.81 15.64 -5.39
C TRP A 184 -23.45 14.70 -4.37
N GLY A 185 -24.71 14.29 -4.56
CA GLY A 185 -25.35 13.29 -3.71
C GLY A 185 -24.68 11.91 -3.77
N VAL A 186 -24.25 11.48 -4.97
CA VAL A 186 -23.50 10.22 -5.16
C VAL A 186 -22.11 10.34 -4.57
N ILE A 187 -21.42 11.47 -4.77
CA ILE A 187 -20.09 11.71 -4.20
C ILE A 187 -20.15 11.67 -2.66
N ALA A 188 -21.15 12.29 -2.06
CA ALA A 188 -21.36 12.25 -0.61
C ALA A 188 -21.66 10.83 -0.12
N ASN A 189 -22.50 10.07 -0.85
CA ASN A 189 -22.75 8.66 -0.54
C ASN A 189 -21.45 7.85 -0.58
N LEU A 190 -20.67 7.96 -1.66
CA LEU A 190 -19.38 7.28 -1.81
C LEU A 190 -18.41 7.63 -0.67
N ALA A 191 -18.34 8.90 -0.27
CA ALA A 191 -17.46 9.32 0.82
C ALA A 191 -17.87 8.70 2.16
N VAL A 192 -19.16 8.72 2.49
CA VAL A 192 -19.68 8.18 3.77
C VAL A 192 -19.63 6.65 3.79
N VAL A 193 -20.11 6.01 2.72
CA VAL A 193 -20.15 4.55 2.59
C VAL A 193 -18.73 4.00 2.49
N GLY A 194 -17.85 4.63 1.71
CA GLY A 194 -16.45 4.26 1.59
C GLY A 194 -15.73 4.36 2.94
N PHE A 195 -15.88 5.47 3.65
CA PHE A 195 -15.29 5.64 4.98
C PHE A 195 -15.80 4.58 5.96
N ALA A 196 -17.13 4.39 6.04
CA ALA A 196 -17.73 3.39 6.91
C ALA A 196 -17.29 1.96 6.57
N TYR A 197 -17.18 1.64 5.27
CA TYR A 197 -16.69 0.36 4.78
C TYR A 197 -15.25 0.10 5.22
N LYS A 198 -14.35 1.06 4.98
CA LYS A 198 -12.94 0.94 5.36
C LYS A 198 -12.77 0.69 6.85
N VAL A 199 -13.47 1.47 7.69
CA VAL A 199 -13.46 1.31 9.16
C VAL A 199 -14.03 -0.05 9.58
N ALA A 200 -15.15 -0.48 8.99
CA ALA A 200 -15.77 -1.75 9.32
C ALA A 200 -14.88 -2.95 8.93
N VAL A 201 -14.27 -2.88 7.74
CA VAL A 201 -13.33 -3.89 7.25
C VAL A 201 -12.10 -3.97 8.13
N GLU A 202 -11.52 -2.83 8.52
CA GLU A 202 -10.36 -2.79 9.42
C GLU A 202 -10.68 -3.54 10.71
N ILE A 203 -11.77 -3.17 11.39
CA ILE A 203 -12.20 -3.79 12.64
C ILE A 203 -12.42 -5.31 12.46
N LEU A 204 -13.09 -5.71 11.37
CA LEU A 204 -13.38 -7.11 11.09
C LEU A 204 -12.11 -7.93 10.78
N LEU A 205 -11.14 -7.33 10.10
CA LEU A 205 -9.90 -7.99 9.71
C LEU A 205 -8.80 -7.94 10.76
N LEU A 206 -8.94 -7.15 11.83
CA LEU A 206 -7.97 -7.09 12.93
C LEU A 206 -7.46 -8.49 13.36
N PRO A 207 -8.32 -9.51 13.63
CA PRO A 207 -7.84 -10.84 14.03
C PRO A 207 -6.95 -11.50 12.96
N VAL A 208 -7.30 -11.32 11.68
CA VAL A 208 -6.54 -11.85 10.55
C VAL A 208 -5.20 -11.10 10.42
N THR A 209 -5.22 -9.77 10.50
CA THR A 209 -4.01 -8.95 10.49
C THR A 209 -3.04 -9.37 11.58
N TYR A 210 -3.52 -9.55 12.83
CA TYR A 210 -2.68 -10.06 13.93
C TYR A 210 -2.10 -11.45 13.63
N ALA A 211 -2.90 -12.36 13.08
CA ALA A 211 -2.43 -13.69 12.73
C ALA A 211 -1.33 -13.64 11.65
N VAL A 212 -1.50 -12.83 10.60
CA VAL A 212 -0.53 -12.67 9.53
C VAL A 212 0.75 -12.01 10.05
N ILE A 213 0.66 -10.91 10.80
CA ILE A 213 1.81 -10.23 11.39
C ILE A 213 2.62 -11.20 12.25
N ASN A 214 1.96 -11.93 13.16
CA ASN A 214 2.64 -12.89 14.04
C ASN A 214 3.29 -14.02 13.24
N TRP A 215 2.66 -14.48 12.16
CA TRP A 215 3.22 -15.47 11.27
C TRP A 215 4.48 -14.96 10.56
N VAL A 216 4.45 -13.73 10.05
CA VAL A 216 5.61 -13.11 9.37
C VAL A 216 6.73 -12.89 10.36
N LYS A 217 6.47 -12.27 11.53
CA LYS A 217 7.48 -12.05 12.59
C LYS A 217 8.19 -13.33 13.00
N ARG A 218 7.48 -14.46 13.03
CA ARG A 218 8.06 -15.78 13.36
C ARG A 218 9.00 -16.30 12.27
N ARG A 219 8.75 -16.01 11.00
CA ARG A 219 9.46 -16.57 9.84
C ARG A 219 10.46 -15.63 9.22
N GLU A 220 10.40 -14.34 9.52
CA GLU A 220 11.31 -13.32 9.02
C GLU A 220 12.66 -13.40 9.77
N PRO A 221 13.76 -13.80 9.10
CA PRO A 221 15.05 -13.98 9.77
C PRO A 221 15.61 -12.66 10.33
N ASP A 222 15.43 -11.58 9.56
CA ASP A 222 15.92 -10.23 9.89
C ASP A 222 15.18 -9.64 11.10
N TYR A 223 13.93 -10.05 11.38
CA TYR A 223 13.17 -9.57 12.52
C TYR A 223 13.72 -10.11 13.85
N HIS A 224 14.02 -11.41 13.92
CA HIS A 224 14.62 -12.01 15.13
C HIS A 224 16.03 -11.50 15.40
N ALA A 225 16.81 -11.26 14.35
CA ALA A 225 18.15 -10.68 14.47
C ALA A 225 18.14 -9.25 15.04
N ALA A 226 17.02 -8.52 14.89
CA ALA A 226 16.87 -7.16 15.38
C ALA A 226 16.32 -7.05 16.82
N LEU A 227 15.86 -8.16 17.41
CA LEU A 227 15.37 -8.15 18.79
C LEU A 227 16.53 -7.92 19.78
N PRO A 228 16.32 -7.10 20.84
CA PRO A 228 17.31 -6.99 21.91
C PRO A 228 17.58 -8.37 22.50
N GLN A 229 18.84 -8.82 22.44
CA GLN A 229 19.21 -10.07 23.09
C GLN A 229 19.06 -9.91 24.60
N PRO A 230 18.51 -10.91 25.32
CA PRO A 230 18.44 -10.86 26.77
C PRO A 230 19.85 -10.66 27.33
N ALA A 231 20.00 -9.68 28.24
CA ALA A 231 21.27 -9.39 28.88
C ALA A 231 21.70 -10.63 29.69
N GLY A 232 22.62 -11.44 29.16
CA GLY A 232 23.22 -12.54 29.92
C GLY A 232 23.67 -13.79 29.16
N GLU A 233 23.43 -13.95 27.86
CA GLU A 233 23.99 -15.12 27.14
C GLU A 233 25.36 -14.79 26.54
N PRO A 234 26.46 -15.44 26.98
CA PRO A 234 27.76 -15.25 26.36
C PRO A 234 27.69 -15.69 24.90
N GLN A 235 28.19 -14.82 24.01
CA GLN A 235 28.40 -15.15 22.60
C GLN A 235 29.21 -16.45 22.54
N THR A 236 28.55 -17.56 22.19
CA THR A 236 29.24 -18.79 21.84
C THR A 236 29.93 -18.53 20.52
N ALA A 237 31.19 -18.12 20.63
CA ALA A 237 32.17 -18.15 19.56
C ALA A 237 32.21 -19.58 19.01
N ASN A 238 31.48 -19.83 17.93
CA ASN A 238 31.68 -20.98 17.08
C ASN A 238 31.13 -20.68 15.67
N GLN A 239 31.87 -19.86 14.94
CA GLN A 239 31.97 -20.04 13.50
C GLN A 239 33.02 -21.10 13.23
N PRO A 240 32.70 -22.25 12.61
CA PRO A 240 33.73 -23.08 12.03
C PRO A 240 34.22 -22.37 10.76
N THR A 241 35.47 -21.92 10.79
CA THR A 241 36.25 -21.71 9.56
C THR A 241 36.23 -22.99 8.74
N LYS A 242 35.61 -22.96 7.57
CA LYS A 242 36.06 -23.61 6.34
C LYS A 242 35.28 -23.11 5.14
#